data_AF-A0A1E1WRW0-F1
#
_entry.id   AF-A0A1E1WRW0-F1
#
_cell.length_a   1.000
_cell.length_b   1.000
_cell.length_c   1.000
_cell.angle_alpha   90.00
_cell.angle_beta   90.00
_cell.angle_gamma   90.00
#
_symmetry.space_group_name_H-M   'P 1'
#
loop_
_entity.id
_entity.type
_entity.pdbx_description
1 polymer ?
#
loop_
_entity_poly.entity_id
_entity_poly.type
_entity_poly.pdbx_seq_one_letter_code
_entity_poly.pdbx_strand_id
1 'polypeptide(L)'
;IHLVSFFLIFINLPAEAPFGDTKEISYINPSPYLAMFCSFLLGFGDACFNTQIYSILGGNYSDNSTSAFALFKFTQSLAAAACFFYSSQALLTVQLVVLAVLASLGTASFVRVEWAAKARARAAALEAIDDKPLPSGNALHYD
;
A
#
# COMPACT_ATOMS: atom_id res chain seq x y z
N ILE A 1 -0.19 7.41 -5.94
CA ILE A 1 -0.56 8.61 -5.16
C ILE A 1 0.62 9.08 -4.34
N HIS A 2 1.17 8.25 -3.44
CA HIS A 2 2.36 8.58 -2.65
C HIS A 2 3.55 9.14 -3.45
N LEU A 3 3.94 8.51 -4.56
CA LEU A 3 5.06 9.01 -5.38
C LEU A 3 4.81 10.43 -5.93
N VAL A 4 3.56 10.73 -6.32
CA VAL A 4 3.18 12.07 -6.78
C VAL A 4 3.24 13.06 -5.61
N SER A 5 2.73 12.68 -4.45
CA SER A 5 2.84 13.50 -3.23
C SER A 5 4.29 13.77 -2.85
N PHE A 6 5.16 12.76 -2.88
CA PHE A 6 6.58 12.93 -2.57
C PHE A 6 7.27 13.87 -3.55
N PHE A 7 6.95 13.76 -4.84
CA PHE A 7 7.46 14.69 -5.84
C PHE A 7 6.96 16.13 -5.62
N LEU A 8 5.67 16.31 -5.32
CA LEU A 8 5.12 17.63 -5.01
C LEU A 8 5.72 18.24 -3.73
N ILE A 9 6.01 17.43 -2.72
CA ILE A 9 6.70 17.89 -1.51
C ILE A 9 8.14 18.28 -1.82
N PHE A 10 8.85 17.50 -2.64
CA PHE A 10 10.22 17.78 -3.05
C PHE A 10 10.34 19.14 -3.77
N ILE A 11 9.40 19.47 -4.65
CA ILE A 11 9.44 20.76 -5.35
C ILE A 11 9.00 21.93 -4.45
N ASN A 12 8.06 21.69 -3.52
CA ASN A 12 7.41 22.74 -2.74
C ASN A 12 8.14 23.11 -1.44
N LEU A 13 8.84 22.16 -0.80
CA LEU A 13 9.52 22.37 0.48
C LEU A 13 11.05 22.32 0.34
N PRO A 14 11.79 23.16 1.08
CA PRO A 14 13.24 23.13 1.11
C PRO A 14 13.77 21.90 1.87
N ALA A 15 15.00 21.47 1.57
CA ALA A 15 15.60 20.26 2.13
C ALA A 15 15.77 20.29 3.67
N GLU A 16 15.99 21.49 4.23
CA GLU A 16 16.19 21.75 5.66
C GLU A 16 14.88 21.89 6.45
N ALA A 17 13.72 21.86 5.77
CA ALA A 17 12.40 22.00 6.43
C ALA A 17 12.16 21.11 7.66
N PRO A 18 12.72 19.87 7.76
CA PRO A 18 12.55 19.04 8.95
C PRO A 18 13.27 19.55 10.21
N PHE A 19 14.28 20.42 10.06
CA PHE A 19 15.12 20.89 11.18
C PHE A 19 14.67 22.22 11.78
N GLY A 20 13.73 22.91 11.14
CA GLY A 20 13.15 24.15 11.66
C GLY A 20 12.62 25.06 10.56
N ASP A 21 12.15 26.24 10.98
CA ASP A 21 11.72 27.27 10.05
C ASP A 21 12.88 27.74 9.17
N THR A 22 12.64 27.78 7.87
CA THR A 22 13.63 28.20 6.89
C THR A 22 13.01 29.18 5.89
N LYS A 23 13.80 30.17 5.48
CA LYS A 23 13.44 31.14 4.44
C LYS A 23 13.96 30.72 3.07
N GLU A 24 14.61 29.56 2.99
CA GLU A 24 15.15 29.02 1.76
C GLU A 24 14.02 28.71 0.78
N ILE A 25 14.23 29.14 -0.46
CA ILE A 25 13.30 28.86 -1.55
C ILE A 25 13.63 27.46 -2.06
N SER A 26 12.60 26.63 -2.24
CA SER A 26 12.77 25.35 -2.94
C SER A 26 12.79 25.59 -4.45
N TYR A 27 12.53 24.55 -5.25
CA TYR A 27 12.43 24.67 -6.71
C TYR A 27 11.32 25.62 -7.16
N ILE A 28 10.24 25.71 -6.38
CA ILE A 28 9.19 26.73 -6.51
C ILE A 28 9.08 27.54 -5.23
N ASN A 29 8.39 28.68 -5.30
CA ASN A 29 8.09 29.46 -4.09
C ASN A 29 7.19 28.62 -3.16
N PRO A 30 7.62 28.33 -1.91
CA PRO A 30 6.86 27.45 -1.02
C PRO A 30 5.43 27.94 -0.81
N SER A 31 4.46 27.08 -1.15
CA SER A 31 3.04 27.38 -1.02
C SER A 31 2.41 26.54 0.10
N PRO A 32 1.78 27.15 1.10
CA PRO A 32 1.09 26.42 2.16
C PRO A 32 -0.12 25.66 1.62
N TYR A 33 -0.79 26.17 0.58
CA TYR A 33 -1.90 25.47 -0.08
C TYR A 33 -1.44 24.18 -0.76
N LEU A 34 -0.28 24.20 -1.41
CA LEU A 34 0.29 23.02 -2.01
C LEU A 34 0.76 22.01 -0.96
N ALA A 35 1.30 22.48 0.17
CA ALA A 35 1.65 21.63 1.30
C ALA A 35 0.42 20.94 1.90
N MET A 36 -0.69 21.67 2.12
CA MET A 36 -1.96 21.09 2.57
C MET A 36 -2.51 20.06 1.57
N PHE A 37 -2.42 20.34 0.27
CA PHE A 37 -2.82 19.40 -0.76
C PHE A 37 -1.95 18.13 -0.75
N CYS A 38 -0.64 18.26 -0.54
CA CYS A 38 0.25 17.11 -0.37
C CYS A 38 -0.13 16.26 0.85
N SER A 39 -0.44 16.90 1.99
CA SER A 39 -0.92 16.20 3.19
C SER A 39 -2.23 15.46 2.94
N PHE A 40 -3.16 16.06 2.20
CA PHE A 40 -4.38 15.39 1.76
C PHE A 40 -4.09 14.16 0.90
N LEU A 41 -3.24 14.30 -0.13
CA LEU A 41 -2.89 13.18 -1.02
C LEU A 41 -2.17 12.05 -0.28
N LEU A 42 -1.28 12.37 0.67
CA LEU A 42 -0.63 11.39 1.53
C LEU A 42 -1.65 10.63 2.37
N GLY A 43 -2.53 11.33 3.08
CA GLY A 43 -3.57 10.70 3.90
C GLY A 43 -4.55 9.87 3.07
N PHE A 44 -4.93 10.35 1.89
CA PHE A 44 -5.78 9.59 0.96
C PHE A 44 -5.08 8.32 0.46
N GLY A 45 -3.80 8.43 0.08
CA GLY A 45 -3.00 7.28 -0.33
C GLY A 45 -2.89 6.23 0.79
N ASP A 46 -2.61 6.66 2.01
CA ASP A 46 -2.50 5.77 3.18
C ASP A 46 -3.83 5.05 3.48
N ALA A 47 -4.96 5.76 3.38
CA ALA A 47 -6.27 5.14 3.54
C ALA A 47 -6.49 4.03 2.52
N CYS A 48 -6.24 4.29 1.23
CA CYS A 48 -6.37 3.28 0.18
C CYS A 48 -5.44 2.08 0.40
N PHE A 49 -4.19 2.33 0.80
CA PHE A 49 -3.22 1.26 1.03
C PHE A 49 -3.59 0.38 2.22
N ASN A 50 -4.05 0.98 3.32
CA ASN A 50 -4.53 0.27 4.49
C ASN A 50 -5.75 -0.62 4.15
N THR A 51 -6.74 -0.11 3.42
CA THR A 51 -7.89 -0.92 2.98
C THR A 51 -7.46 -2.12 2.14
N GLN A 52 -6.53 -1.91 1.21
CA GLN A 52 -6.01 -2.97 0.35
C GLN A 52 -5.28 -4.07 1.13
N ILE A 53 -4.36 -3.70 2.03
CA ILE A 53 -3.64 -4.67 2.87
C ILE A 53 -4.61 -5.43 3.77
N TYR A 54 -5.53 -4.73 4.44
CA TYR A 54 -6.48 -5.37 5.35
C TYR A 54 -7.40 -6.33 4.61
N SER A 55 -7.79 -6.03 3.38
CA SER A 55 -8.58 -6.94 2.55
C SER A 55 -7.81 -8.23 2.23
N ILE A 56 -6.53 -8.13 1.85
CA ILE A 56 -5.69 -9.32 1.59
C ILE A 56 -5.48 -10.13 2.87
N LEU A 57 -5.20 -9.45 4.00
CA LEU A 57 -4.90 -10.12 5.25
C LEU A 57 -6.13 -10.83 5.82
N GLY A 58 -7.30 -10.18 5.76
CA GLY A 58 -8.57 -10.78 6.15
C GLY A 58 -9.03 -11.91 5.22
N GLY A 59 -8.72 -11.83 3.92
CA GLY A 59 -9.05 -12.87 2.95
C GLY A 59 -8.13 -14.09 3.00
N ASN A 60 -6.81 -13.89 3.02
CA ASN A 60 -5.83 -14.98 2.95
C ASN A 60 -5.56 -15.65 4.31
N TYR A 61 -5.84 -14.96 5.41
CA TYR A 61 -5.63 -15.47 6.76
C TYR A 61 -6.92 -15.44 7.58
N SER A 62 -8.08 -15.67 6.97
CA SER A 62 -9.40 -15.58 7.64
C SER A 62 -9.43 -16.24 9.01
N ASP A 63 -8.89 -17.45 9.11
CA ASP A 63 -8.93 -18.30 10.31
C ASP A 63 -7.98 -17.81 11.43
N ASN A 64 -6.91 -17.10 11.07
CA ASN A 64 -5.89 -16.59 11.99
C ASN A 64 -5.67 -15.08 11.80
N SER A 65 -6.74 -14.37 11.42
CA SER A 65 -6.67 -13.00 10.93
C SER A 65 -6.12 -12.06 12.01
N THR A 66 -6.57 -12.21 13.25
CA THR A 66 -6.10 -11.43 14.41
C THR A 66 -4.57 -11.46 14.55
N SER A 67 -3.94 -12.63 14.45
CA SER A 67 -2.49 -12.78 14.55
C SER A 67 -1.77 -12.13 13.36
N ALA A 68 -2.33 -12.26 12.16
CA ALA A 68 -1.80 -11.62 10.95
C ALA A 68 -1.87 -10.09 11.06
N PHE A 69 -3.02 -9.54 11.48
CA PHE A 69 -3.20 -8.10 11.72
C PHE A 69 -2.24 -7.58 12.81
N ALA A 70 -2.06 -8.33 13.89
CA ALA A 70 -1.12 -7.98 14.96
C ALA A 70 0.32 -7.90 14.45
N LEU A 71 0.77 -8.88 13.66
CA LEU A 71 2.11 -8.88 13.06
C LEU A 71 2.30 -7.70 12.09
N PHE A 72 1.28 -7.39 11.29
CA PHE A 72 1.31 -6.21 10.41
C PHE A 72 1.44 -4.92 11.21
N LYS A 73 0.63 -4.73 12.26
CA LYS A 73 0.67 -3.54 13.12
C LYS A 73 1.99 -3.40 13.87
N PHE A 74 2.55 -4.52 14.35
CA PHE A 74 3.87 -4.55 14.96
C PHE A 74 4.95 -4.08 13.97
N THR A 75 4.95 -4.63 12.75
CA THR A 75 5.90 -4.23 11.70
C THR A 75 5.74 -2.76 11.33
N GLN A 76 4.50 -2.27 11.23
CA GLN A 76 4.19 -0.86 10.98
C GLN A 76 4.76 0.04 12.08
N SER A 77 4.59 -0.33 13.36
CA SER A 77 5.14 0.44 14.49
C SER A 77 6.67 0.46 14.50
N LEU A 78 7.32 -0.65 14.14
CA LEU A 78 8.78 -0.72 14.05
C LEU A 78 9.29 0.19 12.91
N ALA A 79 8.65 0.16 11.75
CA ALA A 79 8.97 1.03 10.63
C ALA A 79 8.76 2.52 10.98
N ALA A 80 7.67 2.85 11.67
CA ALA A 80 7.41 4.21 12.14
C ALA A 80 8.47 4.68 13.16
N ALA A 81 8.86 3.82 14.10
CA ALA A 81 9.92 4.11 15.06
C ALA A 81 11.27 4.36 14.35
N ALA A 82 11.63 3.52 13.38
CA ALA A 82 12.81 3.74 12.55
C ALA A 82 12.71 5.07 11.77
N CYS A 83 11.53 5.39 11.24
CA CYS A 83 11.26 6.64 10.54
C CYS A 83 11.49 7.87 11.41
N PHE A 84 10.94 7.87 12.63
CA PHE A 84 11.17 8.97 13.57
C PHE A 84 12.63 9.08 14.01
N PHE A 85 13.32 7.94 14.17
CA PHE A 85 14.73 7.95 14.54
C PHE A 85 15.59 8.63 13.48
N TYR A 86 15.52 8.21 12.22
CA TYR A 86 16.33 8.81 11.15
C TYR A 86 15.86 10.22 10.76
N SER A 87 14.57 10.55 10.94
CA SER A 87 14.01 11.87 10.59
C SER A 87 14.70 13.02 11.34
N SER A 88 15.30 12.76 12.50
CA SER A 88 15.99 13.78 13.31
C SER A 88 17.36 14.19 12.76
N GLN A 89 17.93 13.42 11.82
CA GLN A 89 19.27 13.63 11.27
C GLN A 89 19.31 13.74 9.74
N ALA A 90 18.23 13.37 9.05
CA ALA A 90 18.19 13.30 7.59
C ALA A 90 17.41 14.45 6.96
N LEU A 91 17.99 15.04 5.90
CA LEU A 91 17.35 16.05 5.04
C LEU A 91 16.04 15.53 4.44
N LEU A 92 15.08 16.41 4.21
CA LEU A 92 13.77 16.07 3.64
C LEU A 92 13.89 15.26 2.36
N THR A 93 14.81 15.65 1.47
CA THR A 93 15.05 14.95 0.20
C THR A 93 15.44 13.50 0.41
N VAL A 94 16.29 13.22 1.41
CA VAL A 94 16.71 11.85 1.74
C VAL A 94 15.51 11.05 2.25
N GLN A 95 14.68 11.65 3.12
CA GLN A 95 13.47 10.99 3.62
C GLN A 95 12.51 10.64 2.47
N LEU A 96 12.28 11.57 1.53
CA LEU A 96 11.41 11.36 0.38
C LEU A 96 11.92 10.27 -0.57
N VAL A 97 13.24 10.21 -0.81
CA VAL A 97 13.84 9.15 -1.65
C VAL A 97 13.68 7.79 -1.00
N VAL A 98 13.95 7.67 0.31
CA VAL A 98 13.76 6.43 1.06
C VAL A 98 12.29 5.98 1.00
N LEU A 99 11.35 6.90 1.24
CA LEU A 99 9.92 6.63 1.16
C LEU A 99 9.49 6.24 -0.26
N ALA A 100 10.03 6.88 -1.31
CA ALA A 100 9.72 6.53 -2.69
C ALA A 100 10.19 5.13 -3.06
N VAL A 101 11.41 4.75 -2.67
CA VAL A 101 11.96 3.40 -2.90
C VAL A 101 11.13 2.36 -2.16
N LEU A 102 10.90 2.57 -0.85
CA LEU A 102 10.12 1.63 -0.04
C LEU A 102 8.66 1.51 -0.51
N ALA A 103 8.02 2.62 -0.90
CA ALA A 103 6.68 2.60 -1.47
C ALA A 103 6.63 1.81 -2.78
N SER A 104 7.65 1.95 -3.64
CA SER A 104 7.75 1.22 -4.90
C SER A 104 7.92 -0.28 -4.66
N LEU A 105 8.83 -0.67 -3.77
CA LEU A 105 9.06 -2.07 -3.38
C LEU A 105 7.82 -2.70 -2.71
N GLY A 106 7.17 -1.96 -1.81
CA GLY A 106 5.94 -2.38 -1.15
C GLY A 106 4.80 -2.59 -2.16
N THR A 107 4.63 -1.66 -3.11
CA THR A 107 3.63 -1.78 -4.18
C THR A 107 3.93 -2.99 -5.07
N ALA A 108 5.18 -3.19 -5.49
CA ALA A 108 5.56 -4.34 -6.31
C ALA A 108 5.30 -5.67 -5.58
N SER A 109 5.60 -5.74 -4.29
CA SER A 109 5.32 -6.91 -3.45
C SER A 109 3.83 -7.16 -3.33
N PHE A 110 3.03 -6.11 -3.12
CA PHE A 110 1.57 -6.18 -3.05
C PHE A 110 0.97 -6.74 -4.34
N VAL A 111 1.34 -6.19 -5.50
CA VAL A 111 0.85 -6.65 -6.82
C VAL A 111 1.19 -8.12 -7.03
N ARG A 112 2.40 -8.55 -6.65
CA ARG A 112 2.82 -9.94 -6.78
C ARG A 112 1.96 -10.88 -5.93
N VAL A 113 1.67 -10.50 -4.69
CA VAL A 113 0.81 -11.28 -3.78
C VAL A 113 -0.63 -11.33 -4.29
N GLU A 114 -1.17 -10.21 -4.75
CA GLU A 114 -2.53 -10.13 -5.29
C GLU A 114 -2.69 -11.03 -6.52
N TRP A 115 -1.74 -11.01 -7.46
CA TRP A 115 -1.75 -11.89 -8.63
C TRP A 115 -1.67 -13.37 -8.25
N ALA A 116 -0.81 -13.72 -7.29
CA ALA A 116 -0.71 -15.08 -6.79
C ALA A 116 -2.04 -15.54 -6.13
N ALA A 117 -2.68 -14.68 -5.34
CA ALA A 117 -3.97 -14.98 -4.71
C ALA A 117 -5.08 -15.18 -5.77
N LYS A 118 -5.15 -14.29 -6.77
CA LYS A 118 -6.11 -14.41 -7.88
C LYS A 118 -5.89 -15.68 -8.70
N ALA A 119 -4.64 -16.05 -8.97
CA ALA A 119 -4.32 -17.28 -9.69
C ALA A 119 -4.77 -18.54 -8.93
N ARG A 120 -4.54 -18.60 -7.60
CA ARG A 120 -5.01 -19.70 -6.75
C ARG A 120 -6.54 -19.80 -6.72
N ALA A 121 -7.22 -18.67 -6.55
CA ALA A 121 -8.68 -18.62 -6.55
C ALA A 121 -9.26 -19.11 -7.89
N ARG A 122 -8.65 -18.72 -9.01
CA ARG A 122 -9.06 -19.21 -10.35
C ARG A 122 -8.85 -20.71 -10.51
N ALA A 123 -7.71 -21.25 -10.06
CA ALA A 123 -7.43 -22.68 -10.14
C ALA A 123 -8.47 -23.50 -9.35
N ALA A 124 -8.74 -23.12 -8.10
CA ALA A 124 -9.75 -23.77 -7.26
C ALA A 124 -11.16 -23.70 -7.88
N ALA A 125 -11.51 -22.57 -8.52
CA ALA A 125 -12.79 -22.44 -9.21
C ALA A 125 -12.92 -23.37 -10.43
N LEU A 126 -11.83 -23.62 -11.16
CA LEU A 126 -11.83 -24.55 -12.30
C LEU A 126 -11.97 -26.00 -11.82
N GLU A 127 -11.28 -26.38 -10.75
CA GLU A 127 -11.41 -27.72 -10.13
C GLU A 127 -12.85 -27.97 -9.65
N ALA A 128 -13.49 -26.97 -9.04
CA ALA A 128 -14.88 -27.08 -8.60
C ALA A 128 -15.89 -27.19 -9.76
N ILE A 129 -15.54 -26.73 -10.97
CA ILE A 129 -16.37 -26.90 -12.17
C ILE A 129 -16.21 -28.33 -12.71
N ASP A 130 -14.99 -28.85 -12.73
CA ASP A 130 -14.68 -30.21 -13.21
C ASP A 130 -15.29 -31.30 -12.31
N ASP A 131 -15.31 -31.09 -10.99
CA ASP A 131 -15.89 -32.02 -10.01
C ASP A 131 -17.44 -32.02 -10.02
N LYS A 132 -18.08 -31.09 -10.74
CA LYS A 132 -19.55 -31.05 -10.82
C LYS A 132 -20.04 -32.15 -11.77
N PRO A 133 -20.81 -33.14 -11.29
CA PRO A 133 -21.25 -34.24 -12.13
C PRO A 133 -22.05 -33.71 -13.33
N LEU A 134 -21.75 -34.22 -14.53
CA LEU A 134 -22.53 -33.95 -15.73
C LEU A 134 -24.01 -34.18 -15.40
N PRO A 135 -24.92 -33.27 -15.79
CA PRO A 135 -26.35 -33.51 -15.58
C PRO A 135 -26.67 -34.85 -16.21
N SER A 136 -27.14 -35.79 -15.38
CA SER A 136 -27.56 -37.12 -15.81
C SER A 136 -28.49 -36.91 -17.00
N GLY A 137 -28.03 -37.32 -18.19
CA GLY A 137 -28.78 -37.13 -19.42
C GLY A 137 -30.21 -37.60 -19.17
N ASN A 138 -31.19 -36.76 -19.49
CA ASN A 138 -32.59 -37.14 -19.46
C ASN A 138 -32.70 -38.47 -20.21
N ALA A 139 -32.86 -39.56 -19.46
CA ALA A 139 -33.36 -40.80 -19.99
C ALA A 139 -34.77 -40.47 -20.47
N LEU A 140 -34.87 -40.13 -21.76
CA LEU A 140 -36.13 -40.09 -22.47
C LEU A 140 -36.68 -41.51 -22.45
N HIS A 141 -37.43 -41.80 -21.39
CA HIS A 141 -38.31 -42.95 -21.30
C HIS A 141 -39.37 -42.75 -22.38
N TYR A 142 -39.16 -43.39 -23.53
CA TYR A 142 -40.21 -43.64 -24.50
C TYR A 142 -40.96 -44.88 -24.02
N ASP A 143 -42.09 -44.67 -23.35
CA ASP A 143 -43.17 -45.65 -23.21
C ASP A 143 -44.48 -45.02 -23.67
#